data_AF-A0A0P0W363-F1
#
_entry.id   AF-A0A0P0W363-F1
#
_cell.length_a   1.000
_cell.length_b   1.000
_cell.length_c   1.000
_cell.angle_alpha   90.00
_cell.angle_beta   90.00
_cell.angle_gamma   90.00
#
_symmetry.space_group_name_H-M   'P 1'
#
loop_
_entity.id
_entity.type
_entity.pdbx_description
1 polymer ?
#
loop_
_entity_poly.entity_id
_entity_poly.type
_entity_poly.pdbx_seq_one_letter_code
_entity_poly.pdbx_strand_id
1 'polypeptide(L)'
;MNTKPSHGPIHFRSPAKILWRTVRGMIPHKTKRGEAALARLKAYEVVTPPYDRTKRMVIPDALKVLRLQPGHKYCLLGQLSKEVGWNYYDTIRICVLCIGGGCCDEDIMLPLLKALRTLAGRIEPIIKATTE
;
A
#
# COMPACT_ATOMS: atom_id res chain seq x y z
N MET A 1 -14.25 18.75 9.10
CA MET A 1 -14.61 20.17 8.95
C MET A 1 -16.13 20.23 9.00
N ASN A 2 -16.71 20.82 10.05
CA ASN A 2 -18.17 20.84 10.22
C ASN A 2 -18.86 21.75 9.17
N THR A 3 -18.17 22.79 8.70
CA THR A 3 -18.73 23.78 7.77
C THR A 3 -18.92 23.27 6.34
N LYS A 4 -17.95 22.51 5.81
CA LYS A 4 -18.04 21.95 4.46
C LYS A 4 -17.34 20.59 4.40
N PRO A 5 -18.08 19.48 4.32
CA PRO A 5 -17.52 18.14 4.29
C PRO A 5 -16.53 17.91 3.14
N SER A 6 -16.69 18.60 2.01
CA SER A 6 -15.83 18.41 0.83
C SER A 6 -14.38 18.87 1.03
N HIS A 7 -14.11 19.84 1.90
CA HIS A 7 -12.75 20.26 2.25
C HIS A 7 -12.22 19.54 3.50
N GLY A 8 -12.98 18.57 4.02
CA GLY A 8 -12.58 17.78 5.17
C GLY A 8 -11.52 16.72 4.83
N PRO A 9 -11.12 15.92 5.83
CA PRO A 9 -10.32 14.75 5.63
C PRO A 9 -10.98 13.79 4.63
N ILE A 10 -10.27 13.49 3.54
CA ILE A 10 -10.76 12.53 2.54
C ILE A 10 -10.46 11.12 3.04
N HIS A 11 -11.52 10.38 3.36
CA HIS A 11 -11.45 8.96 3.68
C HIS A 11 -11.41 8.16 2.36
N PHE A 12 -10.32 7.48 2.05
CA PHE A 12 -10.31 6.61 0.87
C PHE A 12 -10.88 5.23 1.25
N ARG A 13 -11.66 4.65 0.35
CA ARG A 13 -12.33 3.36 0.58
C ARG A 13 -11.61 2.20 -0.12
N SER A 14 -10.80 2.49 -1.13
CA SER A 14 -10.06 1.46 -1.85
C SER A 14 -8.79 1.05 -1.07
N PRO A 15 -8.45 -0.26 -1.01
CA PRO A 15 -7.30 -0.76 -0.26
C PRO A 15 -5.96 -0.10 -0.65
N ALA A 16 -5.68 0.06 -1.94
CA ALA A 16 -4.48 0.70 -2.49
C ALA A 16 -4.39 2.17 -2.11
N LYS A 17 -5.52 2.90 -2.06
CA LYS A 17 -5.51 4.29 -1.60
C LYS A 17 -5.41 4.40 -0.08
N ILE A 18 -5.96 3.45 0.68
CA ILE A 18 -5.75 3.35 2.12
C ILE A 18 -4.27 3.17 2.40
N LEU A 19 -3.63 2.21 1.74
CA LEU A 19 -2.19 2.00 1.83
C LEU A 19 -1.41 3.26 1.42
N TRP A 20 -1.73 3.87 0.28
CA TRP A 20 -1.07 5.10 -0.16
C TRP A 20 -1.20 6.22 0.89
N ARG A 21 -2.35 6.31 1.56
CA ARG A 21 -2.58 7.27 2.65
C ARG A 21 -1.71 6.98 3.86
N THR A 22 -1.53 5.71 4.25
CA THR A 22 -0.64 5.32 5.36
C THR A 22 0.82 5.67 5.04
N VAL A 23 1.30 5.36 3.84
CA VAL A 23 2.65 5.71 3.40
C VAL A 23 2.85 7.23 3.34
N ARG A 24 1.85 7.98 2.86
CA ARG A 24 1.87 9.46 2.90
C ARG A 24 2.00 10.00 4.34
N GLY A 25 1.44 9.31 5.34
CA GLY A 25 1.56 9.70 6.74
C GLY A 25 2.98 9.52 7.29
N MET A 26 3.74 8.57 6.75
CA MET A 26 5.13 8.28 7.15
C MET A 26 6.17 9.21 6.49
N ILE A 27 5.78 9.94 5.44
CA ILE A 27 6.69 10.79 4.64
C ILE A 27 6.33 12.28 4.83
N PRO A 28 7.32 13.19 4.90
CA PRO A 28 7.09 14.64 4.92
C PRO A 28 6.61 15.18 3.57
N HIS A 29 5.37 14.82 3.20
CA HIS A 29 4.75 15.06 1.89
C HIS A 29 4.46 16.53 1.56
N LYS A 30 4.60 17.45 2.52
CA LYS A 30 4.44 18.90 2.27
C LYS A 30 5.68 19.52 1.62
N THR A 31 6.83 18.85 1.71
CA THR A 31 8.08 19.30 1.07
C THR A 31 8.13 18.85 -0.38
N LYS A 32 8.83 19.60 -1.24
CA LYS A 32 9.04 19.23 -2.66
C LYS A 32 9.65 17.84 -2.83
N ARG A 33 10.55 17.48 -1.90
CA ARG A 33 11.18 16.16 -1.88
C ARG A 33 10.22 15.04 -1.48
N GLY A 34 9.36 15.28 -0.49
CA GLY A 34 8.32 14.32 -0.10
C GLY A 34 7.28 14.11 -1.20
N GLU A 35 6.94 15.17 -1.93
CA GLU A 35 6.10 15.09 -3.13
C GLU A 35 6.74 14.23 -4.22
N ALA A 36 8.03 14.44 -4.52
CA ALA A 36 8.78 13.62 -5.47
C ALA A 36 8.89 12.14 -5.04
N ALA A 37 9.00 11.86 -3.75
CA ALA A 37 9.00 10.49 -3.23
C ALA A 37 7.63 9.81 -3.40
N LEU A 38 6.53 10.53 -3.14
CA LEU A 38 5.18 10.01 -3.35
C LEU A 38 4.85 9.80 -4.84
N ALA A 39 5.39 10.62 -5.75
CA ALA A 39 5.19 10.46 -7.18
C ALA A 39 5.80 9.15 -7.73
N ARG A 40 6.84 8.62 -7.07
CA ARG A 40 7.45 7.33 -7.43
C ARG A 40 6.62 6.13 -6.97
N LEU A 41 5.77 6.34 -5.96
CA LEU A 41 4.97 5.30 -5.34
C LEU A 41 3.72 5.02 -6.19
N LYS A 42 3.60 3.81 -6.72
CA LYS A 42 2.39 3.34 -7.40
C LYS A 42 1.81 2.17 -6.62
N ALA A 43 0.55 2.28 -6.23
CA ALA A 43 -0.19 1.25 -5.51
C ALA A 43 -1.40 0.83 -6.35
N TYR A 44 -1.58 -0.49 -6.48
CA TYR A 44 -2.64 -1.11 -7.25
C TYR A 44 -3.35 -2.15 -6.38
N GLU A 45 -4.64 -2.39 -6.67
CA GLU A 45 -5.45 -3.39 -5.96
C GLU A 45 -5.24 -4.79 -6.54
N VAL A 46 -5.01 -4.85 -7.85
CA VAL A 46 -4.81 -6.07 -8.63
C VAL A 46 -3.52 -5.94 -9.42
N VAL A 47 -2.90 -7.07 -9.71
CA VAL A 47 -1.77 -7.14 -10.64
C VAL A 47 -2.28 -6.79 -12.03
N THR A 48 -1.94 -5.59 -12.49
CA THR A 48 -2.31 -5.11 -13.82
C THR A 48 -1.24 -5.48 -14.85
N PRO A 49 -1.59 -5.83 -16.10
CA PRO A 49 -0.63 -5.88 -17.20
C PRO A 49 -0.04 -4.46 -17.35
N PRO A 50 1.28 -4.21 -17.24
CA PRO A 50 2.43 -5.07 -17.58
C PRO A 50 3.11 -5.80 -16.41
N TYR A 51 2.67 -5.61 -15.17
CA TYR A 51 3.34 -6.15 -13.97
C TYR A 51 3.11 -7.64 -13.75
N ASP A 52 2.13 -8.22 -14.43
CA ASP A 52 1.81 -9.65 -14.38
C ASP A 52 2.99 -10.55 -14.78
N ARG A 53 3.78 -10.12 -15.76
CA ARG A 53 4.94 -10.88 -16.27
C ARG A 53 6.23 -10.61 -15.48
N THR A 54 6.21 -9.65 -14.55
CA THR A 54 7.38 -9.30 -13.76
C THR A 54 7.39 -10.07 -12.44
N LYS A 55 8.57 -10.56 -12.05
CA LYS A 55 8.74 -11.27 -10.77
C LYS A 55 8.37 -10.34 -9.61
N ARG A 56 7.37 -10.77 -8.83
CA ARG A 56 6.93 -10.08 -7.62
C ARG A 56 7.94 -10.34 -6.51
N MET A 57 8.31 -9.28 -5.80
CA MET A 57 9.19 -9.36 -4.63
C MET A 57 8.36 -9.32 -3.35
N VAL A 58 8.87 -9.88 -2.26
CA VAL A 58 8.20 -9.91 -0.96
C VAL A 58 9.12 -9.32 0.09
N ILE A 59 8.55 -8.62 1.08
CA ILE A 59 9.30 -8.05 2.20
C ILE A 59 9.16 -8.98 3.40
N PRO A 60 10.22 -9.74 3.76
CA PRO A 60 10.13 -10.65 4.89
C PRO A 60 9.86 -9.92 6.22
N ASP A 61 10.27 -8.65 6.34
CA ASP A 61 10.06 -7.87 7.56
C ASP A 61 8.61 -7.45 7.79
N ALA A 62 7.77 -7.47 6.75
CA ALA A 62 6.37 -7.09 6.83
C ALA A 62 5.43 -8.30 6.68
N LEU A 63 5.98 -9.50 6.51
CA LEU A 63 5.17 -10.72 6.38
C LEU A 63 4.48 -11.05 7.70
N LYS A 64 3.15 -11.23 7.62
CA LYS A 64 2.30 -11.68 8.72
C LYS A 64 2.85 -12.92 9.40
N VAL A 65 3.19 -13.95 8.62
CA VAL A 65 3.65 -15.27 9.11
C VAL A 65 4.91 -15.15 9.97
N LEU A 66 5.77 -14.17 9.68
CA LEU A 66 7.03 -13.97 10.41
C LEU A 66 6.88 -13.03 11.61
N ARG A 67 5.97 -12.05 11.55
CA ARG A 67 5.86 -10.99 12.56
C ARG A 67 4.75 -11.21 13.58
N LEU A 68 3.71 -11.97 13.23
CA LEU A 68 2.57 -12.23 14.09
C LEU A 68 2.68 -13.63 14.71
N GLN A 69 2.46 -13.74 16.02
CA GLN A 69 2.40 -15.03 16.69
C GLN A 69 1.20 -15.86 16.23
N PRO A 70 1.33 -17.20 16.13
CA PRO A 70 0.20 -18.06 15.79
C PRO A 70 -0.89 -17.93 16.86
N GLY A 71 -2.15 -17.80 16.43
CA GLY A 71 -3.33 -17.64 17.30
C GLY A 71 -3.85 -16.21 17.44
N HIS A 72 -3.09 -15.20 17.04
CA HIS A 72 -3.57 -13.81 17.03
C HIS A 72 -4.49 -13.54 15.83
N LYS A 73 -5.62 -12.88 16.09
CA LYS A 73 -6.60 -12.51 15.06
C LYS A 73 -6.04 -11.38 14.20
N TYR A 74 -6.29 -11.44 12.89
CA TYR A 74 -5.94 -10.39 11.93
C TYR A 74 -7.12 -10.10 11.01
N CYS A 75 -7.08 -8.95 10.35
CA CYS A 75 -8.09 -8.54 9.38
C CYS A 75 -7.47 -8.40 7.99
N LEU A 76 -8.19 -8.82 6.96
CA LEU A 76 -7.80 -8.59 5.57
C LEU A 76 -8.23 -7.18 5.15
N LEU A 77 -7.29 -6.42 4.58
CA LEU A 77 -7.57 -5.05 4.14
C LEU A 77 -8.67 -5.00 3.07
N GLY A 78 -8.74 -6.01 2.20
CA GLY A 78 -9.79 -6.14 1.19
C GLY A 78 -11.18 -6.28 1.81
N GLN A 79 -11.33 -7.13 2.83
CA GLN A 79 -12.60 -7.32 3.53
C GLN A 79 -13.02 -6.05 4.29
N LEU A 80 -12.09 -5.42 5.01
CA LEU A 80 -12.36 -4.15 5.68
C LEU A 80 -12.83 -3.08 4.68
N SER A 81 -12.19 -3.01 3.51
CA SER A 81 -12.53 -2.04 2.48
C SER A 81 -13.94 -2.30 1.92
N LYS A 82 -14.33 -3.58 1.76
CA LYS A 82 -15.70 -3.97 1.36
C LYS A 82 -16.73 -3.45 2.36
N GLU A 83 -16.53 -3.70 3.65
CA GLU A 83 -17.45 -3.30 4.72
C GLU A 83 -17.58 -1.77 4.84
N VAL A 84 -16.51 -1.03 4.56
CA VAL A 84 -16.50 0.45 4.57
C VAL A 84 -17.18 1.05 3.31
N GLY A 85 -17.60 0.21 2.35
CA GLY A 85 -18.36 0.64 1.16
C GLY A 85 -17.54 0.71 -0.12
N TRP A 86 -16.54 -0.17 -0.28
CA TRP A 86 -15.82 -0.29 -1.54
C TRP A 86 -16.49 -1.28 -2.50
N ASN A 87 -17.10 -0.75 -3.56
CA ASN A 87 -17.96 -1.51 -4.47
C ASN A 87 -17.22 -2.49 -5.40
N TYR A 88 -15.92 -2.31 -5.63
CA TYR A 88 -15.16 -3.09 -6.62
C TYR A 88 -14.60 -4.41 -6.08
N TYR A 89 -14.91 -4.75 -4.82
CA TYR A 89 -14.39 -5.94 -4.16
C TYR A 89 -14.73 -7.22 -4.93
N ASP A 90 -16.01 -7.41 -5.29
CA ASP A 90 -16.46 -8.65 -5.94
C ASP A 90 -15.93 -8.75 -7.38
N THR A 91 -15.81 -7.63 -8.09
CA THR A 91 -15.21 -7.56 -9.44
C THR A 91 -13.74 -8.00 -9.43
N ILE A 92 -12.98 -7.51 -8.44
CA ILE A 92 -11.56 -7.83 -8.32
C ILE A 92 -11.35 -9.30 -7.95
N ARG A 93 -12.17 -9.83 -7.04
CA ARG A 93 -12.09 -11.23 -6.63
C ARG A 93 -12.30 -12.20 -7.80
N ILE A 94 -13.20 -11.89 -8.73
CA ILE A 94 -13.43 -12.69 -9.94
C ILE A 94 -12.22 -12.61 -10.88
N CYS A 95 -11.63 -11.42 -11.06
CA CYS A 95 -10.53 -11.23 -12.00
C CYS A 95 -9.27 -12.03 -11.65
N VAL A 96 -8.96 -12.17 -10.35
CA VAL A 96 -7.82 -12.99 -9.88
C VAL A 96 -8.04 -14.47 -10.18
N LEU A 97 -9.27 -14.97 -10.13
CA LEU A 97 -9.59 -16.38 -10.38
C LEU A 97 -9.44 -16.78 -11.86
N CYS A 98 -9.67 -15.85 -12.80
CA CYS A 98 -9.71 -16.15 -14.23
C CYS A 98 -8.34 -16.10 -14.93
N ILE A 99 -7.34 -15.41 -14.38
CA ILE A 99 -6.11 -15.06 -15.13
C ILE A 99 -4.95 -16.05 -14.88
N GLY A 100 -4.98 -16.89 -13.85
CA GLY A 100 -3.92 -17.89 -13.68
C GLY A 100 -4.18 -18.91 -12.58
N GLY A 101 -4.22 -20.18 -12.97
CA GLY A 101 -4.24 -21.35 -12.07
C GLY A 101 -2.92 -21.59 -11.33
N GLY A 102 -2.35 -20.56 -10.71
CA GLY A 102 -1.11 -20.64 -9.93
C GLY A 102 -1.23 -19.89 -8.62
N CYS A 103 -1.34 -20.66 -7.53
CA CYS A 103 -1.22 -20.31 -6.12
C CYS A 103 -1.74 -18.95 -5.62
N CYS A 104 -2.68 -19.07 -4.69
CA CYS A 104 -3.17 -18.10 -3.74
C CYS A 104 -2.03 -17.39 -2.98
N ASP A 105 -1.41 -16.37 -3.57
CA ASP A 105 -0.64 -15.42 -2.78
C ASP A 105 -1.59 -14.31 -2.28
N GLU A 106 -2.40 -14.64 -1.28
CA GLU A 106 -3.15 -13.66 -0.46
C GLU A 106 -2.20 -12.74 0.38
N ASP A 107 -0.88 -12.83 0.18
CA ASP A 107 0.14 -12.14 0.98
C ASP A 107 0.98 -11.10 0.20
N ILE A 108 0.50 -10.56 -0.94
CA ILE A 108 1.25 -9.53 -1.70
C ILE A 108 0.63 -8.14 -1.58
N MET A 109 0.42 -7.69 -0.34
CA MET A 109 0.52 -6.27 -0.03
C MET A 109 1.97 -5.97 0.35
N LEU A 110 2.75 -5.60 -0.68
CA LEU A 110 3.97 -4.80 -0.67
C LEU A 110 5.33 -5.51 -0.64
N PRO A 111 6.01 -5.52 -1.80
CA PRO A 111 7.43 -5.13 -1.98
C PRO A 111 7.71 -3.63 -1.90
N LEU A 112 6.66 -2.81 -1.92
CA LEU A 112 6.77 -1.35 -1.98
C LEU A 112 7.43 -0.76 -0.70
N LEU A 113 7.34 -1.45 0.44
CA LEU A 113 7.93 -0.99 1.71
C LEU A 113 9.45 -1.25 1.85
N LYS A 114 10.05 -2.20 1.09
CA LYS A 114 11.52 -2.35 0.98
C LYS A 114 12.08 -1.46 -0.12
N ALA A 115 11.34 -1.23 -1.20
CA ALA A 115 11.64 -0.09 -2.07
C ALA A 115 11.63 1.22 -1.26
N LEU A 116 10.68 1.37 -0.31
CA LEU A 116 10.66 2.48 0.64
C LEU A 116 11.77 2.44 1.69
N ARG A 117 12.32 1.29 2.11
CA ARG A 117 13.48 1.25 3.04
C ARG A 117 14.82 1.45 2.34
N THR A 118 15.01 0.97 1.12
CA THR A 118 16.17 1.31 0.28
C THR A 118 16.11 2.77 -0.18
N LEU A 119 14.89 3.32 -0.37
CA LEU A 119 14.70 4.76 -0.49
C LEU A 119 14.80 5.48 0.87
N ALA A 120 14.39 4.90 1.99
CA ALA A 120 14.50 5.49 3.34
C ALA A 120 15.97 5.63 3.77
N GLY A 121 16.81 4.62 3.52
CA GLY A 121 18.25 4.69 3.71
C GLY A 121 18.95 5.65 2.74
N ARG A 122 18.32 5.97 1.60
CA ARG A 122 18.72 7.10 0.73
C ARG A 122 18.07 8.41 1.16
N ILE A 123 17.06 8.38 2.03
CA ILE A 123 16.29 9.53 2.48
C ILE A 123 16.85 10.08 3.80
N GLU A 124 17.34 9.24 4.71
CA GLU A 124 18.00 9.60 5.97
C GLU A 124 19.27 10.45 5.79
N PRO A 125 20.20 10.17 4.85
CA PRO A 125 21.31 11.09 4.60
C PRO A 125 20.83 12.45 4.06
N ILE A 126 19.69 12.51 3.38
CA ILE A 126 19.11 13.77 2.92
C ILE A 126 18.16 14.37 4.00
N ILE A 127 17.86 13.72 5.12
CA ILE A 127 17.19 14.35 6.28
C ILE A 127 18.25 14.96 7.21
N LYS A 128 19.41 14.30 7.37
CA LYS A 128 20.54 14.81 8.17
C LYS A 128 21.33 15.93 7.46
N ALA A 129 21.38 15.96 6.13
CA ALA A 129 22.07 17.00 5.37
C ALA A 129 21.24 18.30 5.14
N THR A 130 20.13 18.51 5.86
CA THR A 130 19.27 19.72 5.69
C THR A 130 19.04 20.50 6.99
N THR A 131 19.69 20.09 8.08
CA THR A 131 19.83 20.87 9.33
C THR A 131 21.18 21.56 9.43
N GLU A 132 21.94 21.59 8.34
CA GLU A 132 23.14 22.41 8.11
C GLU A 132 22.89 23.35 6.92
#